data_AF-A0A7X9W7G7-F1
#
_entry.id   AF-A0A7X9W7G7-F1
#
_cell.length_a   1.000
_cell.length_b   1.000
_cell.length_c   1.000
_cell.angle_alpha   90.00
_cell.angle_beta   90.00
_cell.angle_gamma   90.00
#
_symmetry.space_group_name_H-M   'P 1'
#
loop_
_entity.id
_entity.type
_entity.pdbx_description
1 polymer ?
#
loop_
_entity_poly.entity_id
_entity_poly.type
_entity_poly.pdbx_seq_one_letter_code
_entity_poly.pdbx_strand_id
1 'polypeptide(L)'
;MNPTIAIVADDLTGSGDTAVQFVRAGWSTHLSIGGADEALSGPATAGVEVLAVTTNSRALPATDAARVIQQNVQQLRAAGVSRLYKKVDSTLRGAFKAEIDAARDAWGPDTVAVICPAFPATGRTVEQGILYVNGKPVTETSAATDPVTPVTESHIPTLLGCAHVAAQAGDTPDTLAARIRQAGNTVVVDAATDADLERL
;
A
#
# COMPACT_ATOMS: atom_id res chain seq x y z
N MET A 1 -24.43 -5.49 -5.61
CA MET A 1 -23.09 -5.55 -6.22
C MET A 1 -22.09 -5.71 -5.09
N ASN A 2 -21.09 -6.57 -5.29
CA ASN A 2 -19.97 -6.71 -4.36
C ASN A 2 -18.92 -5.62 -4.64
N PRO A 3 -18.08 -5.25 -3.66
CA PRO A 3 -17.05 -4.24 -3.86
C PRO A 3 -16.11 -4.61 -5.02
N THR A 4 -15.80 -3.64 -5.87
CA THR A 4 -14.87 -3.81 -7.00
C THR A 4 -13.42 -3.53 -6.57
N ILE A 5 -13.24 -2.61 -5.61
CA ILE A 5 -11.96 -2.17 -5.07
C ILE A 5 -11.93 -2.45 -3.57
N ALA A 6 -10.79 -2.93 -3.06
CA ALA A 6 -10.53 -3.01 -1.64
C ALA A 6 -9.29 -2.22 -1.24
N ILE A 7 -9.41 -1.51 -0.12
CA ILE A 7 -8.29 -0.86 0.58
C ILE A 7 -7.99 -1.72 1.81
N VAL A 8 -6.76 -2.21 1.92
CA VAL A 8 -6.28 -2.91 3.12
C VAL A 8 -5.22 -2.02 3.76
N ALA A 9 -5.53 -1.44 4.91
CA ALA A 9 -4.62 -0.58 5.66
C ALA A 9 -4.08 -1.27 6.91
N ASP A 10 -2.84 -0.97 7.28
CA ASP A 10 -2.19 -1.48 8.50
C ASP A 10 -2.69 -0.80 9.79
N ASP A 11 -3.35 0.37 9.67
CA ASP A 11 -4.01 1.08 10.77
C ASP A 11 -5.33 1.76 10.37
N LEU A 12 -6.10 2.19 11.39
CA LEU A 12 -7.41 2.83 11.19
C LEU A 12 -7.30 4.22 10.55
N THR A 13 -6.30 5.01 10.94
CA THR A 13 -6.10 6.37 10.43
C THR A 13 -5.82 6.35 8.93
N GLY A 14 -4.90 5.48 8.48
CA GLY A 14 -4.59 5.31 7.07
C GLY A 14 -5.76 4.76 6.26
N SER A 15 -6.56 3.85 6.84
CA SER A 15 -7.78 3.34 6.21
C SER A 15 -8.78 4.45 5.93
N GLY A 16 -9.09 5.27 6.96
CA GLY A 16 -10.05 6.36 6.84
C GLY A 16 -9.59 7.47 5.89
N ASP A 17 -8.33 7.88 5.98
CA ASP A 17 -7.74 8.90 5.08
C ASP A 17 -7.85 8.47 3.61
N THR A 18 -7.51 7.22 3.31
CA THR A 18 -7.60 6.66 1.96
C THR A 18 -9.04 6.56 1.49
N ALA A 19 -9.95 6.03 2.33
CA ALA A 19 -11.36 5.86 1.99
C ALA A 19 -12.02 7.20 1.60
N VAL A 20 -11.69 8.29 2.30
CA VAL A 20 -12.20 9.63 1.98
C VAL A 20 -11.74 10.12 0.61
N GLN A 21 -10.55 9.74 0.13
CA GLN A 21 -10.11 10.11 -1.22
C GLN A 21 -10.97 9.43 -2.30
N PHE A 22 -11.37 8.17 -2.10
CA PHE A 22 -12.30 7.49 -3.01
C PHE A 22 -13.69 8.13 -3.02
N VAL A 23 -14.20 8.54 -1.85
CA VAL A 23 -15.47 9.30 -1.76
C VAL A 23 -15.36 10.62 -2.53
N ARG A 24 -14.25 11.35 -2.40
CA ARG A 24 -14.02 12.61 -3.13
C ARG A 24 -13.95 12.42 -4.65
N ALA A 25 -13.49 11.25 -5.10
CA ALA A 25 -13.51 10.85 -6.51
C ALA A 25 -14.87 10.30 -6.99
N GLY A 26 -15.89 10.27 -6.13
CA GLY A 26 -17.27 9.90 -6.48
C GLY A 26 -17.64 8.44 -6.22
N TRP A 27 -16.78 7.64 -5.59
CA TRP A 27 -17.03 6.22 -5.33
C TRP A 27 -17.89 5.99 -4.08
N SER A 28 -18.88 5.10 -4.19
CA SER A 28 -19.60 4.57 -3.03
C SER A 28 -18.65 3.73 -2.17
N THR A 29 -18.26 4.26 -1.00
CA THR A 29 -17.17 3.70 -0.18
C THR A 29 -17.65 3.34 1.22
N HIS A 30 -17.29 2.15 1.70
CA HIS A 30 -17.52 1.71 3.07
C HIS A 30 -16.20 1.56 3.82
N LEU A 31 -16.13 2.10 5.04
CA LEU A 31 -15.01 1.92 5.95
C LEU A 31 -15.43 0.97 7.08
N SER A 32 -14.74 -0.15 7.18
CA SER A 32 -14.80 -1.04 8.35
C SER A 32 -13.74 -0.64 9.36
N ILE A 33 -14.13 -0.62 10.65
CA ILE A 33 -13.20 -0.46 11.77
C ILE A 33 -12.46 -1.76 12.13
N GLY A 34 -12.83 -2.87 11.48
CA GLY A 34 -12.19 -4.18 11.61
C GLY A 34 -11.79 -4.77 10.24
N GLY A 35 -11.61 -6.08 10.23
CA GLY A 35 -11.18 -6.83 9.05
C GLY A 35 -12.29 -7.07 8.02
N ALA A 36 -11.92 -7.78 6.95
CA ALA A 36 -12.80 -8.12 5.83
C ALA A 36 -13.95 -9.04 6.23
N ASP A 37 -13.75 -9.97 7.17
CA ASP A 37 -14.80 -10.87 7.66
C ASP A 37 -16.02 -10.10 8.23
N GLU A 38 -15.75 -9.16 9.13
CA GLU A 38 -16.77 -8.29 9.73
C GLU A 38 -17.43 -7.40 8.68
N ALA A 39 -16.63 -6.84 7.78
CA ALA A 39 -17.12 -5.96 6.73
C ALA A 39 -18.06 -6.68 5.76
N LEU A 40 -17.63 -7.84 5.23
CA LEU A 40 -18.36 -8.59 4.22
C LEU A 40 -19.61 -9.28 4.77
N SER A 41 -19.65 -9.56 6.07
CA SER A 41 -20.81 -10.17 6.74
C SER A 41 -21.92 -9.17 7.07
N GLY A 42 -21.64 -7.86 7.03
CA GLY A 42 -22.59 -6.81 7.36
C GLY A 42 -23.54 -6.43 6.21
N PRO A 43 -24.78 -6.01 6.49
CA PRO A 43 -25.72 -5.52 5.47
C PRO A 43 -25.24 -4.22 4.78
N ALA A 44 -24.24 -3.55 5.36
CA ALA A 44 -23.72 -2.25 4.92
C ALA A 44 -22.86 -2.31 3.64
N THR A 45 -22.51 -3.51 3.14
CA THR A 45 -21.72 -3.67 1.91
C THR A 45 -22.56 -3.79 0.64
N ALA A 46 -23.88 -3.91 0.77
CA ALA A 46 -24.78 -4.01 -0.37
C ALA A 46 -24.76 -2.73 -1.22
N GLY A 47 -24.18 -2.81 -2.42
CA GLY A 47 -24.11 -1.68 -3.35
C GLY A 47 -22.93 -0.74 -3.12
N VAL A 48 -21.95 -1.15 -2.32
CA VAL A 48 -20.68 -0.45 -2.13
C VAL A 48 -19.70 -0.84 -3.24
N GLU A 49 -18.97 0.13 -3.77
CA GLU A 49 -17.96 -0.08 -4.83
C GLU A 49 -16.56 -0.24 -4.27
N VAL A 50 -16.25 0.46 -3.16
CA VAL A 50 -14.94 0.45 -2.49
C VAL A 50 -15.10 0.02 -1.04
N LEU A 51 -14.39 -1.02 -0.62
CA LEU A 51 -14.36 -1.46 0.77
C LEU A 51 -12.99 -1.21 1.39
N ALA A 52 -12.93 -0.35 2.41
CA ALA A 52 -11.75 -0.11 3.21
C ALA A 52 -11.80 -0.89 4.53
N VAL A 53 -10.74 -1.64 4.83
CA VAL A 53 -10.58 -2.40 6.06
C VAL A 53 -9.24 -2.05 6.71
N THR A 54 -9.16 -2.24 8.02
CA THR A 54 -7.91 -2.10 8.78
C THR A 54 -7.54 -3.44 9.40
N THR A 55 -6.25 -3.78 9.33
CA THR A 55 -5.70 -4.99 9.97
C THR A 55 -5.13 -4.74 11.35
N ASN A 56 -5.04 -3.46 11.76
CA ASN A 56 -4.40 -3.04 13.01
C ASN A 56 -3.05 -3.75 13.25
N SER A 57 -2.27 -3.91 12.17
CA SER A 57 -1.12 -4.81 12.11
C SER A 57 0.22 -4.10 12.26
N ARG A 58 0.26 -2.76 12.22
CA ARG A 58 1.50 -1.99 12.24
C ARG A 58 2.44 -2.40 13.39
N ALA A 59 1.90 -2.55 14.60
CA ALA A 59 2.66 -2.90 15.80
C ALA A 59 2.82 -4.40 16.03
N LEU A 60 2.29 -5.25 15.15
CA LEU A 60 2.36 -6.71 15.31
C LEU A 60 3.74 -7.24 14.89
N PRO A 61 4.17 -8.38 15.46
CA PRO A 61 5.28 -9.15 14.91
C PRO A 61 5.03 -9.51 13.44
N ALA A 62 6.12 -9.59 12.66
CA ALA A 62 6.03 -9.79 11.21
C ALA A 62 5.21 -11.01 10.79
N THR A 63 5.30 -12.12 11.53
CA THR A 63 4.53 -13.34 11.27
C THR A 63 3.03 -13.15 11.48
N ASP A 64 2.63 -12.41 12.51
CA ASP A 64 1.23 -12.13 12.80
C ASP A 64 0.63 -11.10 11.84
N ALA A 65 1.40 -10.06 11.52
CA ALA A 65 1.03 -9.07 10.50
C ALA A 65 0.79 -9.73 9.14
N ALA A 66 1.72 -10.59 8.68
CA ALA A 66 1.59 -11.35 7.45
C ALA A 66 0.32 -12.23 7.45
N ARG A 67 0.06 -12.97 8.54
CA ARG A 67 -1.10 -13.84 8.66
C ARG A 67 -2.42 -13.06 8.55
N VAL A 68 -2.55 -11.94 9.26
CA VAL A 68 -3.77 -11.12 9.23
C VAL A 68 -3.99 -10.51 7.85
N ILE A 69 -2.92 -10.01 7.21
CA ILE A 69 -2.99 -9.47 5.85
C ILE A 69 -3.43 -10.54 4.85
N GLN A 70 -2.80 -11.73 4.90
CA GLN A 70 -3.12 -12.84 4.01
C GLN A 70 -4.61 -13.22 4.13
N GLN A 71 -5.13 -13.35 5.35
CA GLN A 71 -6.54 -13.68 5.60
C GLN A 71 -7.49 -12.64 5.00
N ASN A 72 -7.24 -11.36 5.25
CA ASN A 72 -8.08 -10.28 4.72
C ASN A 72 -8.07 -10.24 3.19
N VAL A 73 -6.89 -10.33 2.57
CA VAL A 73 -6.77 -10.29 1.10
C VAL A 73 -7.44 -11.51 0.46
N GLN A 74 -7.31 -12.71 1.04
CA GLN A 74 -8.00 -13.91 0.55
C GLN A 74 -9.52 -13.77 0.62
N GLN A 75 -10.06 -13.23 1.73
CA GLN A 75 -11.50 -13.00 1.89
C GLN A 75 -12.02 -11.99 0.86
N LEU A 76 -11.32 -10.87 0.69
CA LEU A 76 -11.69 -9.83 -0.29
C LEU A 76 -11.66 -10.37 -1.72
N ARG A 77 -10.62 -11.14 -2.06
CA ARG A 77 -10.54 -11.79 -3.37
C ARG A 77 -11.67 -12.79 -3.58
N ALA A 78 -11.99 -13.61 -2.58
CA ALA A 78 -13.11 -14.57 -2.64
C ALA A 78 -14.47 -13.87 -2.78
N ALA A 79 -14.61 -12.65 -2.25
CA ALA A 79 -15.80 -11.81 -2.42
C ALA A 79 -15.95 -11.18 -3.81
N GLY A 80 -14.96 -11.36 -4.70
CA GLY A 80 -15.00 -10.86 -6.08
C GLY A 80 -14.37 -9.48 -6.29
N VAL A 81 -13.60 -8.98 -5.32
CA VAL A 81 -12.83 -7.74 -5.50
C VAL A 81 -11.84 -7.93 -6.65
N SER A 82 -11.72 -6.93 -7.51
CA SER A 82 -10.88 -6.96 -8.72
C SER A 82 -9.70 -5.99 -8.70
N ARG A 83 -9.64 -5.09 -7.72
CA ARG A 83 -8.54 -4.14 -7.49
C ARG A 83 -8.20 -4.10 -6.00
N LEU A 84 -6.93 -4.23 -5.68
CA LEU A 84 -6.41 -4.15 -4.31
C LEU A 84 -5.49 -2.96 -4.18
N TYR A 85 -5.74 -2.11 -3.19
CA TYR A 85 -4.84 -1.05 -2.77
C TYR A 85 -4.37 -1.35 -1.34
N LYS A 86 -3.09 -1.67 -1.18
CA LYS A 86 -2.48 -1.85 0.15
C LYS A 86 -2.01 -0.50 0.65
N LYS A 87 -2.72 0.06 1.63
CA LYS A 87 -2.30 1.28 2.32
C LYS A 87 -1.27 0.93 3.40
N VAL A 88 -0.14 1.63 3.38
CA VAL A 88 0.97 1.49 4.33
C VAL A 88 1.30 2.83 4.97
N ASP A 89 2.06 2.82 6.06
CA ASP A 89 2.64 4.04 6.63
C ASP A 89 3.59 4.71 5.62
N SER A 90 3.42 6.02 5.38
CA SER A 90 4.25 6.77 4.44
C SER A 90 5.68 7.01 4.96
N THR A 91 6.02 6.49 6.14
CA THR A 91 7.36 6.50 6.74
C THR A 91 7.91 5.08 6.98
N LEU A 92 7.36 4.06 6.33
CA LEU A 92 7.81 2.65 6.36
C LEU A 92 7.70 1.94 7.71
N ARG A 93 6.96 2.49 8.69
CA ARG A 93 6.76 1.80 9.97
C ARG A 93 5.94 0.52 9.82
N GLY A 94 6.22 -0.44 10.71
CA GLY A 94 5.53 -1.73 10.79
C GLY A 94 6.24 -2.85 10.02
N ALA A 95 5.57 -3.98 9.88
CA ALA A 95 6.10 -5.20 9.26
C ALA A 95 6.13 -5.13 7.72
N PHE A 96 6.71 -4.07 7.17
CA PHE A 96 6.57 -3.62 5.78
C PHE A 96 6.72 -4.75 4.75
N LYS A 97 7.87 -5.46 4.74
CA LYS A 97 8.13 -6.56 3.81
C LYS A 97 7.13 -7.72 3.98
N ALA A 98 6.91 -8.14 5.22
CA ALA A 98 6.08 -9.30 5.53
C ALA A 98 4.63 -9.09 5.10
N GLU A 99 4.10 -7.88 5.28
CA GLU A 99 2.75 -7.56 4.84
C GLU A 99 2.64 -7.43 3.31
N ILE A 100 3.65 -6.87 2.63
CA ILE A 100 3.65 -6.75 1.17
C ILE A 100 3.70 -8.13 0.53
N ASP A 101 4.61 -9.00 0.99
CA ASP A 101 4.73 -10.37 0.47
C ASP A 101 3.43 -11.15 0.70
N ALA A 102 2.85 -11.07 1.91
CA ALA A 102 1.58 -11.72 2.22
C ALA A 102 0.41 -11.22 1.37
N ALA A 103 0.31 -9.91 1.13
CA ALA A 103 -0.74 -9.33 0.29
C ALA A 103 -0.60 -9.78 -1.17
N ARG A 104 0.61 -9.72 -1.73
CA ARG A 104 0.91 -10.15 -3.11
C ARG A 104 0.53 -11.61 -3.31
N ASP A 105 1.02 -12.48 -2.43
CA ASP A 105 0.84 -13.93 -2.57
C ASP A 105 -0.62 -14.34 -2.38
N ALA A 106 -1.35 -13.68 -1.48
CA ALA A 106 -2.79 -13.87 -1.29
C ALA A 106 -3.62 -13.40 -2.49
N TRP A 107 -3.21 -12.31 -3.14
CA TRP A 107 -3.90 -11.77 -4.31
C TRP A 107 -3.78 -12.69 -5.53
N GLY A 108 -2.63 -13.32 -5.74
CA GLY A 108 -2.45 -14.36 -6.75
C GLY A 108 -1.04 -14.46 -7.32
N PRO A 109 -0.72 -15.55 -8.05
CA PRO A 109 0.64 -15.84 -8.52
C PRO A 109 1.18 -14.84 -9.54
N ASP A 110 0.31 -14.23 -10.35
CA ASP A 110 0.69 -13.25 -11.39
C ASP A 110 0.67 -11.80 -10.87
N THR A 111 0.60 -11.61 -9.56
CA THR A 111 0.50 -10.28 -8.94
C THR A 111 1.84 -9.57 -8.94
N VAL A 112 1.83 -8.30 -9.38
CA VAL A 112 2.94 -7.38 -9.21
C VAL A 112 2.61 -6.41 -8.08
N ALA A 113 3.43 -6.40 -7.04
CA ALA A 113 3.39 -5.40 -5.97
C ALA A 113 4.17 -4.16 -6.42
N VAL A 114 3.44 -3.10 -6.77
CA VAL A 114 4.00 -1.79 -7.14
C VAL A 114 4.11 -0.94 -5.87
N ILE A 115 5.33 -0.62 -5.47
CA ILE A 115 5.62 0.01 -4.17
C ILE A 115 6.04 1.46 -4.37
N CYS A 116 5.20 2.39 -3.93
CA CYS A 116 5.50 3.81 -3.89
C CYS A 116 4.79 4.47 -2.70
N PRO A 117 5.42 4.54 -1.51
CA PRO A 117 4.86 5.20 -0.33
C PRO A 117 5.03 6.74 -0.35
N ALA A 118 5.32 7.34 -1.51
CA ALA A 118 5.47 8.78 -1.63
C ALA A 118 4.15 9.50 -1.31
N PHE A 119 4.27 10.68 -0.70
CA PHE A 119 3.16 11.60 -0.46
C PHE A 119 3.68 13.05 -0.52
N PRO A 120 3.90 13.59 -1.74
CA PRO A 120 4.60 14.85 -1.97
C PRO A 120 3.98 16.05 -1.22
N ALA A 121 2.65 16.12 -1.16
CA ALA A 121 1.93 17.16 -0.42
C ALA A 121 2.29 17.24 1.08
N THR A 122 2.84 16.17 1.64
CA THR A 122 3.30 16.13 3.03
C THR A 122 4.82 15.95 3.15
N GLY A 123 5.56 16.19 2.06
CA GLY A 123 7.02 16.16 2.03
C GLY A 123 7.63 14.75 1.96
N ARG A 124 6.85 13.72 1.61
CA ARG A 124 7.38 12.35 1.41
C ARG A 124 7.63 12.11 -0.07
N THR A 125 8.86 11.78 -0.43
CA THR A 125 9.27 11.46 -1.80
C THR A 125 10.03 10.14 -1.83
N VAL A 126 9.95 9.42 -2.95
CA VAL A 126 10.78 8.24 -3.21
C VAL A 126 11.71 8.60 -4.36
N GLU A 127 13.00 8.63 -4.09
CA GLU A 127 14.02 9.04 -5.05
C GLU A 127 15.15 8.01 -5.02
N GLN A 128 15.46 7.41 -6.17
CA GLN A 128 16.43 6.32 -6.27
C GLN A 128 16.11 5.15 -5.31
N GLY A 129 14.81 4.89 -5.10
CA GLY A 129 14.32 3.87 -4.18
C GLY A 129 14.47 4.21 -2.69
N ILE A 130 14.99 5.39 -2.34
CA ILE A 130 15.10 5.86 -0.96
C ILE A 130 13.85 6.67 -0.61
N LEU A 131 13.23 6.37 0.53
CA LEU A 131 12.19 7.22 1.07
C LEU A 131 12.81 8.41 1.80
N TYR A 132 12.44 9.61 1.37
CA TYR A 132 12.76 10.88 2.02
C TYR A 132 11.54 11.46 2.74
N VAL A 133 11.80 12.18 3.83
CA VAL A 133 10.84 13.00 4.57
C VAL A 133 11.45 14.40 4.72
N ASN A 134 10.85 15.39 4.05
CA ASN A 134 11.35 16.76 4.01
C ASN A 134 12.83 16.85 3.59
N GLY A 135 13.23 16.07 2.59
CA GLY A 135 14.58 16.05 2.03
C GLY A 135 15.62 15.26 2.83
N LYS A 136 15.23 14.54 3.90
CA LYS A 136 16.12 13.64 4.65
C LYS A 136 15.69 12.19 4.50
N PRO A 137 16.60 11.22 4.36
CA PRO A 137 16.23 9.80 4.44
C PRO A 137 15.41 9.52 5.70
N VAL A 138 14.38 8.68 5.60
CA VAL A 138 13.45 8.45 6.73
C VAL A 138 14.16 7.98 8.01
N THR A 139 15.27 7.25 7.89
CA THR A 139 16.14 6.80 8.99
C THR A 139 16.89 7.93 9.70
N GLU A 140 16.91 9.14 9.12
CA GLU A 140 17.49 10.36 9.73
C GLU A 140 16.41 11.26 10.37
N THR A 141 15.19 10.74 10.53
CA THR A 141 14.06 11.45 11.14
C THR A 141 13.61 10.81 12.44
N SER A 142 12.59 11.37 13.08
CA SER A 142 11.98 10.79 14.29
C SER A 142 11.42 9.38 14.08
N ALA A 143 11.15 8.96 12.85
CA ALA A 143 10.67 7.61 12.55
C ALA A 143 11.70 6.52 12.92
N ALA A 144 13.00 6.85 12.89
CA ALA A 144 14.05 5.92 13.29
C ALA A 144 14.03 5.57 14.78
N THR A 145 13.46 6.44 15.60
CA THR A 145 13.33 6.28 17.04
C THR A 145 11.86 6.16 17.46
N ASP A 146 10.97 5.74 16.55
CA ASP A 146 9.57 5.48 16.89
C ASP A 146 9.52 4.45 18.03
N PRO A 147 8.77 4.72 19.13
CA PRO A 147 8.84 3.89 20.33
C PRO A 147 8.22 2.50 20.16
N VAL A 148 7.47 2.27 19.09
CA VAL A 148 6.76 1.01 18.83
C VAL A 148 7.38 0.27 17.65
N THR A 149 7.67 0.99 16.57
CA THR A 149 8.05 0.44 15.26
C THR A 149 9.17 1.27 14.62
N PRO A 150 10.38 1.28 15.18
CA PRO A 150 11.49 2.08 14.66
C PRO A 150 11.87 1.67 13.23
N VAL A 151 12.13 2.67 12.39
CA VAL A 151 12.53 2.48 10.98
C VAL A 151 14.05 2.42 10.88
N THR A 152 14.56 1.33 10.30
CA THR A 152 16.01 1.04 10.26
C THR A 152 16.62 1.02 8.86
N GLU A 153 15.80 1.13 7.81
CA GLU A 153 16.24 1.17 6.42
C GLU A 153 15.39 2.19 5.64
N SER A 154 16.04 3.06 4.87
CA SER A 154 15.38 4.06 4.02
C SER A 154 15.31 3.61 2.56
N HIS A 155 16.25 2.78 2.11
CA HIS A 155 16.30 2.24 0.75
C HIS A 155 15.34 1.05 0.64
N ILE A 156 14.15 1.31 0.08
CA ILE A 156 13.04 0.36 -0.02
C ILE A 156 13.43 -0.90 -0.83
N PRO A 157 14.22 -0.81 -1.93
CA PRO A 157 14.69 -2.01 -2.63
C PRO A 157 15.55 -2.93 -1.75
N THR A 158 16.39 -2.38 -0.86
CA THR A 158 17.14 -3.17 0.14
C THR A 158 16.19 -3.80 1.15
N LEU A 159 15.26 -3.01 1.71
CA LEU A 159 14.29 -3.48 2.70
C LEU A 159 13.43 -4.64 2.18
N LEU A 160 13.07 -4.61 0.89
CA LEU A 160 12.22 -5.62 0.26
C LEU A 160 13.00 -6.74 -0.44
N GLY A 161 14.27 -6.51 -0.77
CA GLY A 161 15.08 -7.40 -1.62
C GLY A 161 14.53 -7.49 -3.04
N CYS A 162 14.22 -6.34 -3.66
CA CYS A 162 13.48 -6.28 -4.93
C CYS A 162 14.06 -5.28 -5.93
N ALA A 163 13.47 -5.21 -7.12
CA ALA A 163 13.89 -4.30 -8.18
C ALA A 163 13.41 -2.86 -7.95
N HIS A 164 14.09 -1.92 -8.58
CA HIS A 164 13.76 -0.49 -8.61
C HIS A 164 13.58 -0.02 -10.06
N VAL A 165 12.58 0.84 -10.27
CA VAL A 165 12.29 1.47 -11.56
C VAL A 165 12.04 2.96 -11.33
N ALA A 166 12.79 3.81 -12.03
CA ALA A 166 12.49 5.24 -12.13
C ALA A 166 11.85 5.56 -13.49
N ALA A 167 10.92 6.52 -13.51
CA ALA A 167 10.39 7.09 -14.74
C ALA A 167 11.52 7.76 -15.54
N GLN A 168 11.50 7.59 -16.86
CA GLN A 168 12.45 8.18 -17.79
C GLN A 168 11.82 9.37 -18.53
N ALA A 169 12.66 10.26 -19.06
CA ALA A 169 12.18 11.36 -19.89
C ALA A 169 11.42 10.81 -21.11
N GLY A 170 10.16 11.21 -21.26
CA GLY A 170 9.27 10.74 -22.32
C GLY A 170 8.49 9.46 -22.00
N ASP A 171 8.60 8.91 -20.78
CA ASP A 171 7.75 7.78 -20.37
C ASP A 171 6.26 8.17 -20.38
N THR A 172 5.45 7.31 -20.99
CA THR A 172 4.00 7.30 -20.84
C THR A 172 3.60 6.31 -19.74
N PRO A 173 2.36 6.34 -19.23
CA PRO A 173 1.89 5.32 -18.29
C PRO A 173 2.06 3.90 -18.81
N ASP A 174 1.85 3.67 -20.12
CA ASP A 174 2.00 2.35 -20.73
C ASP A 174 3.46 1.87 -20.78
N THR A 175 4.41 2.75 -21.12
CA THR A 175 5.84 2.38 -21.16
C THR A 175 6.37 2.12 -19.75
N LEU A 176 5.96 2.93 -18.77
CA LEU A 176 6.28 2.72 -17.37
C LEU A 176 5.70 1.40 -16.85
N ALA A 177 4.41 1.12 -17.11
CA ALA A 177 3.77 -0.12 -16.71
C ALA A 177 4.42 -1.36 -17.33
N ALA A 178 4.88 -1.29 -18.59
CA ALA A 178 5.63 -2.38 -19.22
C ALA A 178 6.96 -2.65 -18.51
N ARG A 179 7.70 -1.60 -18.15
CA ARG A 179 8.97 -1.73 -17.41
C ARG A 179 8.77 -2.29 -16.01
N ILE A 180 7.73 -1.85 -15.30
CA ILE A 180 7.36 -2.39 -13.98
C ILE A 180 7.11 -3.90 -14.08
N ARG A 181 6.30 -4.35 -15.05
CA ARG A 181 6.02 -5.80 -15.23
C ARG A 181 7.27 -6.62 -15.57
N GLN A 182 8.22 -6.04 -16.30
CA GLN A 182 9.48 -6.71 -16.66
C GLN A 182 10.49 -6.78 -15.50
N ALA A 183 10.39 -5.86 -14.52
CA ALA A 183 11.35 -5.76 -13.43
C ALA A 183 11.16 -6.83 -12.34
N GLY A 184 9.94 -7.36 -12.17
CA GLY A 184 9.66 -8.45 -11.24
C GLY A 184 8.24 -8.41 -10.66
N ASN A 185 8.01 -9.24 -9.65
CA ASN A 185 6.73 -9.34 -8.93
C ASN A 185 6.62 -8.39 -7.73
N THR A 186 7.72 -7.75 -7.33
CA THR A 186 7.75 -6.63 -6.38
C THR A 186 8.72 -5.58 -6.92
N VAL A 187 8.25 -4.35 -7.08
CA VAL A 187 9.01 -3.28 -7.74
C VAL A 187 8.78 -1.96 -7.01
N VAL A 188 9.86 -1.30 -6.62
CA VAL A 188 9.82 0.07 -6.09
C VAL A 188 9.84 1.06 -7.24
N VAL A 189 8.95 2.05 -7.19
CA VAL A 189 8.89 3.12 -8.20
C VAL A 189 9.06 4.48 -7.55
N ASP A 190 9.93 5.30 -8.15
CA ASP A 190 10.19 6.67 -7.69
C ASP A 190 8.98 7.59 -7.92
N ALA A 191 8.79 8.53 -7.00
CA ALA A 191 7.88 9.66 -7.16
C ALA A 191 8.32 10.81 -6.26
N ALA A 192 8.54 11.98 -6.85
CA ALA A 192 8.88 13.22 -6.13
C ALA A 192 7.74 14.25 -6.16
N THR A 193 6.82 14.12 -7.11
CA THR A 193 5.72 15.06 -7.35
C THR A 193 4.38 14.34 -7.54
N ASP A 194 3.27 15.05 -7.39
CA ASP A 194 1.94 14.50 -7.67
C ASP A 194 1.79 14.09 -9.15
N ALA A 195 2.52 14.74 -10.07
CA ALA A 195 2.56 14.35 -11.47
C ALA A 195 3.28 13.02 -11.73
N ASP A 196 4.25 12.66 -10.87
CA ASP A 196 4.87 11.33 -10.91
C ASP A 196 3.92 10.26 -10.41
N LEU A 197 3.15 10.57 -9.35
CA LEU A 197 2.09 9.70 -8.83
C LEU A 197 0.94 9.52 -9.83
N GLU A 198 0.56 10.56 -10.57
CA GLU A 198 -0.48 10.45 -11.62
C GLU A 198 -0.02 9.63 -12.83
N ARG A 199 1.30 9.62 -13.10
CA ARG A 199 1.88 8.80 -14.17
C ARG A 199 1.94 7.31 -13.80
N LEU A 200 2.17 7.01 -12.52
CA LEU A 200 2.30 5.66 -11.95
C LEU A 200 0.95 4.94 -11.84
#